data_AF-A0A4U3HY10-F1
#
_entry.id   AF-A0A4U3HY10-F1
#
_cell.length_a   1.000
_cell.length_b   1.000
_cell.length_c   1.000
_cell.angle_alpha   90.00
_cell.angle_beta   90.00
_cell.angle_gamma   90.00
#
_symmetry.space_group_name_H-M   'P 1'
#
loop_
_entity.id
_entity.type
_entity.pdbx_description
1 polymer ?
#
loop_
_entity_poly.entity_id
_entity_poly.type
_entity_poly.pdbx_seq_one_letter_code
_entity_poly.pdbx_strand_id
1 'polypeptide(L)'
;MIYENVDPQLLAFLQNPMKFTSPVPPAGKSLKWHARMLYKFTMLRRFISAEQVQALLWEKIRNNLEKAENALPQLIFEDHVPLNQDTVHRFTDELYRYFRIVFLPCDATSASQNEMLAAFSKSYAWAALEYTCNRISENLELRAVHNLSILANERLWLGYYLSEVYFLIGHGLLSAKLHGKTLKIVPTAKLQVRLKAYWLAEVTEANSNIGDILSRHDIVPMLHERGRLTPELRKLLVDQTLDKCLSIHSNYLSPTMTNHPKYQYLREVVDFAIHLELRAMSGERSTSEEYMRSIVSPATVDMINSALAGRLPTLDSASSFVEYKGGMYLRGALNFKYGLRKFVRYLLGEVLVNQKGPDFGHLLGVGFEKDYVLNYIRSLNDPRLKIYEEFKPGNNAKIKGYDVDLIIQDVDEDIYYFVQVKHQLSEIPTYLSEQCELFLNANFRKGFIQQLGVLKDNLSDDSIRRKLSQHGLAGARPDNTHFILLHNVPFLNFYELDGIFFYEWNLLRNILQGGRVQIRKNRNIAEERVISKPRLHRPQEMVEAYFNDSQSGKQMREHYDIYRRAYVSFAFDDLDVICKLL
;
A
#
# COMPACT_ATOMS: atom_id res chain seq x y z
N MET A 1 1.20 -2.31 -16.88
CA MET A 1 1.56 -0.93 -17.28
C MET A 1 0.82 0.17 -16.49
N ILE A 2 0.75 0.08 -15.15
CA ILE A 2 0.44 1.27 -14.32
C ILE A 2 1.76 1.94 -13.90
N TYR A 3 2.73 1.11 -13.50
CA TYR A 3 4.00 1.55 -12.92
C TYR A 3 5.19 1.54 -13.90
N GLU A 4 4.94 1.28 -15.18
CA GLU A 4 5.98 1.12 -16.20
C GLU A 4 6.11 2.37 -17.06
N ASN A 5 7.34 2.67 -17.50
CA ASN A 5 7.66 3.78 -18.41
C ASN A 5 7.10 5.12 -17.91
N VAL A 6 7.32 5.37 -16.62
CA VAL A 6 6.90 6.61 -15.96
C VAL A 6 7.81 7.75 -16.37
N ASP A 7 7.24 8.88 -16.80
CA ASP A 7 8.03 10.06 -17.15
C ASP A 7 8.63 10.66 -15.86
N PRO A 8 9.97 10.87 -15.78
CA PRO A 8 10.60 11.38 -14.57
C PRO A 8 10.09 12.76 -14.14
N GLN A 9 9.71 13.64 -15.07
CA GLN A 9 9.15 14.95 -14.74
C GLN A 9 7.74 14.81 -14.17
N LEU A 10 6.94 13.90 -14.73
CA LEU A 10 5.59 13.62 -14.23
C LEU A 10 5.64 12.95 -12.84
N LEU A 11 6.62 12.08 -12.61
CA LEU A 11 6.87 11.46 -11.30
C LEU A 11 7.33 12.49 -10.27
N ALA A 12 8.25 13.39 -10.63
CA ALA A 12 8.70 14.46 -9.74
C ALA A 12 7.53 15.39 -9.35
N PHE A 13 6.67 15.74 -10.32
CA PHE A 13 5.45 16.50 -10.05
C PHE A 13 4.47 15.74 -9.15
N LEU A 14 4.27 14.44 -9.38
CA LEU A 14 3.46 13.60 -8.48
C LEU A 14 4.07 13.53 -7.07
N GLN A 15 5.39 13.49 -6.93
CA GLN A 15 6.02 13.44 -5.61
C GLN A 15 5.79 14.74 -4.85
N ASN A 16 6.15 15.89 -5.45
CA ASN A 16 6.00 17.20 -4.81
C ASN A 16 5.39 18.25 -5.78
N PRO A 17 4.06 18.34 -5.87
CA PRO A 17 3.43 19.17 -6.89
C PRO A 17 3.69 20.67 -6.69
N MET A 18 3.94 21.10 -5.45
CA MET A 18 4.26 22.49 -5.11
C MET A 18 5.65 22.90 -5.62
N LYS A 19 6.64 22.03 -5.41
CA LYS A 19 8.03 22.29 -5.83
C LYS A 19 8.22 22.24 -7.35
N PHE A 20 7.36 21.51 -8.06
CA PHE A 20 7.51 21.22 -9.49
C PHE A 20 6.43 21.90 -10.36
N THR A 21 6.14 23.18 -10.12
CA THR A 21 5.18 24.02 -10.87
C THR A 21 5.81 24.73 -12.10
N SER A 22 6.39 23.97 -13.03
CA SER A 22 7.02 24.54 -14.24
C SER A 22 6.01 25.21 -15.19
N PRO A 23 6.38 26.26 -15.94
CA PRO A 23 5.55 26.77 -17.04
C PRO A 23 5.29 25.72 -18.14
N VAL A 24 6.20 24.75 -18.28
CA VAL A 24 6.08 23.63 -19.21
C VAL A 24 5.35 22.48 -18.52
N PRO A 25 4.28 21.92 -19.10
CA PRO A 25 3.61 20.77 -18.51
C PRO A 25 4.54 19.56 -18.45
N PRO A 26 4.55 18.79 -17.34
CA PRO A 26 5.40 17.61 -17.20
C PRO A 26 4.92 16.43 -18.05
N ALA A 27 3.75 16.53 -18.68
CA ALA A 27 3.25 15.59 -19.66
C ALA A 27 2.38 16.31 -20.70
N GLY A 28 2.49 15.91 -21.97
CA GLY A 28 1.71 16.50 -23.07
C GLY A 28 2.31 17.78 -23.64
N LYS A 29 1.48 18.57 -24.34
CA LYS A 29 1.89 19.82 -25.01
C LYS A 29 1.35 21.04 -24.26
N SER A 30 2.02 22.18 -24.40
CA SER A 30 1.52 23.45 -23.88
C SER A 30 0.19 23.86 -24.53
N LEU A 31 -0.64 24.57 -23.78
CA LEU A 31 -1.95 25.00 -24.26
C LEU A 31 -1.78 26.10 -25.32
N LYS A 32 -2.23 25.81 -26.54
CA LYS A 32 -2.16 26.74 -27.67
C LYS A 32 -3.20 27.86 -27.53
N TRP A 33 -2.92 29.02 -28.14
CA TRP A 33 -3.79 30.20 -28.09
C TRP A 33 -5.23 29.93 -28.54
N HIS A 34 -5.42 29.12 -29.59
CA HIS A 34 -6.76 28.81 -30.11
C HIS A 34 -7.56 27.98 -29.10
N ALA A 35 -6.92 27.09 -28.34
CA ALA A 35 -7.57 26.31 -27.30
C ALA A 35 -8.00 27.21 -26.13
N ARG A 36 -7.17 28.19 -25.76
CA ARG A 36 -7.55 29.25 -24.79
C ARG A 36 -8.75 30.06 -25.29
N MET A 37 -8.83 30.37 -26.58
CA MET A 37 -9.97 31.06 -27.16
C MET A 37 -11.24 30.21 -27.14
N LEU A 38 -11.17 28.94 -27.54
CA LEU A 38 -12.28 27.99 -27.42
C LEU A 38 -12.75 27.86 -25.97
N TYR A 39 -11.83 27.89 -25.01
CA TYR A 39 -12.15 27.79 -23.59
C TYR A 39 -12.97 28.96 -23.06
N LYS A 40 -12.74 30.18 -23.57
CA LYS A 40 -13.49 31.38 -23.16
C LYS A 40 -14.98 31.30 -23.50
N PHE A 41 -15.35 30.56 -24.54
CA PHE A 41 -16.74 30.43 -24.97
C PHE A 41 -17.29 29.06 -24.56
N THR A 42 -18.17 29.02 -23.55
CA THR A 42 -18.71 27.77 -22.98
C THR A 42 -19.29 26.81 -24.03
N MET A 43 -19.96 27.35 -25.06
CA MET A 43 -20.54 26.58 -26.18
C MET A 43 -19.47 25.92 -27.09
N LEU A 44 -18.25 26.47 -27.13
CA LEU A 44 -17.16 25.99 -27.97
C LEU A 44 -16.23 25.02 -27.23
N ARG A 45 -16.34 24.91 -25.91
CA ARG A 45 -15.52 24.01 -25.09
C ARG A 45 -15.60 22.54 -25.51
N ARG A 46 -16.71 22.12 -26.14
CA ARG A 46 -16.88 20.77 -26.72
C ARG A 46 -15.88 20.42 -27.83
N PHE A 47 -15.25 21.43 -28.45
CA PHE A 47 -14.26 21.24 -29.51
C PHE A 47 -12.82 21.16 -28.98
N ILE A 48 -12.64 21.27 -27.66
CA ILE A 48 -11.32 21.12 -27.02
C ILE A 48 -11.01 19.62 -26.93
N SER A 49 -9.93 19.21 -27.58
CA SER A 49 -9.43 17.83 -27.57
C SER A 49 -8.93 17.41 -26.19
N ALA A 50 -8.81 16.09 -25.95
CA ALA A 50 -8.32 15.55 -24.69
C ALA A 50 -6.91 16.07 -24.32
N GLU A 51 -6.00 16.18 -25.30
CA GLU A 51 -4.65 16.76 -25.10
C GLU A 51 -4.73 18.23 -24.65
N GLN A 52 -5.62 19.01 -25.25
CA GLN A 52 -5.84 20.41 -24.85
C GLN A 52 -6.51 20.51 -23.47
N VAL A 53 -7.40 19.58 -23.12
CA VAL A 53 -7.99 19.50 -21.77
C VAL A 53 -6.92 19.18 -20.73
N GLN A 54 -6.00 18.26 -21.01
CA GLN A 54 -4.86 17.97 -20.14
C GLN A 54 -4.00 19.22 -19.94
N ALA A 55 -3.63 19.92 -21.01
CA ALA A 55 -2.85 21.16 -20.93
C ALA A 55 -3.56 22.27 -20.13
N LEU A 56 -4.88 22.40 -20.30
CA LEU A 56 -5.71 23.32 -19.53
C LEU A 56 -5.73 22.95 -18.03
N LEU A 57 -5.88 21.65 -17.72
CA LEU A 57 -5.87 21.15 -16.35
C LEU A 57 -4.52 21.45 -15.68
N TRP A 58 -3.40 21.25 -16.39
CA TRP A 58 -2.06 21.63 -15.92
C TRP A 58 -2.00 23.11 -15.51
N GLU A 59 -2.38 24.02 -16.42
CA GLU A 59 -2.32 25.46 -16.15
C GLU A 59 -3.12 25.83 -14.88
N LYS A 60 -4.29 25.20 -14.70
CA LYS A 60 -5.15 25.42 -13.54
C LYS A 60 -4.57 24.87 -12.24
N ILE A 61 -4.03 23.64 -12.26
CA ILE A 61 -3.36 23.04 -11.10
C ILE A 61 -2.18 23.90 -10.68
N ARG A 62 -1.30 24.24 -11.63
CA ARG A 62 -0.13 25.10 -11.39
C ARG A 62 -0.53 26.43 -10.77
N ASN A 63 -1.48 27.15 -11.36
CA ASN A 63 -1.93 28.44 -10.85
C ASN A 63 -2.55 28.33 -9.43
N ASN A 64 -3.23 27.23 -9.11
CA ASN A 64 -3.81 27.03 -7.78
C ASN A 64 -2.75 26.69 -6.73
N LEU A 65 -1.76 25.86 -7.08
CA LEU A 65 -0.63 25.55 -6.22
C LEU A 65 0.23 26.78 -5.95
N GLU A 66 0.56 27.59 -6.97
CA GLU A 66 1.28 28.86 -6.79
C GLU A 66 0.50 29.82 -5.86
N LYS A 67 -0.82 29.92 -6.01
CA LYS A 67 -1.67 30.73 -5.10
C LYS A 67 -1.72 30.15 -3.70
N ALA A 68 -1.78 28.83 -3.56
CA ALA A 68 -1.76 28.15 -2.27
C ALA A 68 -0.43 28.41 -1.55
N GLU A 69 0.70 28.30 -2.24
CA GLU A 69 2.04 28.57 -1.74
C GLU A 69 2.16 29.97 -1.14
N ASN A 70 1.74 30.98 -1.91
CA ASN A 70 1.77 32.37 -1.47
C ASN A 70 0.87 32.64 -0.25
N ALA A 71 -0.18 31.85 -0.06
CA ALA A 71 -1.12 32.00 1.05
C ALA A 71 -0.79 31.10 2.26
N LEU A 72 0.14 30.16 2.15
CA LEU A 72 0.49 29.20 3.22
C LEU A 72 0.76 29.86 4.57
N PRO A 73 1.58 30.93 4.69
CA PRO A 73 1.89 31.53 5.98
C PRO A 73 0.68 32.11 6.74
N GLN A 74 -0.40 32.42 6.03
CA GLN A 74 -1.62 32.99 6.60
C GLN A 74 -2.70 31.94 6.90
N LEU A 75 -2.65 30.81 6.19
CA LEU A 75 -3.71 29.79 6.22
C LEU A 75 -3.32 28.54 7.02
N ILE A 76 -2.02 28.29 7.23
CA ILE A 76 -1.54 27.19 8.07
C ILE A 76 -1.58 27.63 9.53
N PHE A 77 -2.35 26.90 10.33
CA PHE A 77 -2.46 27.08 11.78
C PHE A 77 -2.40 25.72 12.49
N GLU A 78 -1.99 25.75 13.76
CA GLU A 78 -1.98 24.59 14.64
C GLU A 78 -3.36 24.39 15.28
N ASP A 79 -3.88 23.18 15.14
CA ASP A 79 -5.07 22.67 15.81
C ASP A 79 -4.70 21.41 16.58
N HIS A 80 -4.77 21.49 17.91
CA HIS A 80 -4.39 20.39 18.79
C HIS A 80 -5.50 19.34 18.99
N VAL A 81 -6.62 19.44 18.28
CA VAL A 81 -7.65 18.39 18.31
C VAL A 81 -7.10 17.16 17.59
N PRO A 82 -7.00 16.00 18.28
CA PRO A 82 -6.46 14.79 17.69
C PRO A 82 -7.35 14.32 16.54
N LEU A 83 -6.76 13.71 15.52
CA LEU A 83 -7.46 13.04 14.43
C LEU A 83 -7.76 11.59 14.86
N ASN A 84 -8.96 11.32 15.37
CA ASN A 84 -9.38 10.00 15.88
C ASN A 84 -10.85 9.70 15.54
N GLN A 85 -11.40 8.56 15.96
CA GLN A 85 -12.78 8.16 15.63
C GLN A 85 -13.85 9.15 16.12
N ASP A 86 -13.61 9.84 17.24
CA ASP A 86 -14.58 10.79 17.81
C ASP A 86 -14.54 12.13 17.08
N THR A 87 -13.38 12.53 16.58
CA THR A 87 -13.18 13.82 15.92
C THR A 87 -13.19 13.71 14.39
N VAL A 88 -13.18 12.49 13.84
CA VAL A 88 -13.15 12.18 12.40
C VAL A 88 -14.18 13.00 11.61
N HIS A 89 -15.37 13.18 12.20
CA HIS A 89 -16.48 13.88 11.58
C HIS A 89 -16.12 15.34 11.27
N ARG A 90 -15.40 16.02 12.17
CA ARG A 90 -14.93 17.41 11.98
C ARG A 90 -14.07 17.54 10.71
N PHE A 91 -13.20 16.57 10.47
CA PHE A 91 -12.30 16.56 9.33
C PHE A 91 -13.03 16.16 8.04
N THR A 92 -13.87 15.13 8.11
CA THR A 92 -14.67 14.71 6.93
C THR A 92 -15.69 15.77 6.53
N ASP A 93 -16.29 16.46 7.49
CA ASP A 93 -17.27 17.52 7.24
C ASP A 93 -16.61 18.72 6.57
N GLU A 94 -15.41 19.10 7.01
CA GLU A 94 -14.62 20.16 6.35
C GLU A 94 -14.28 19.79 4.89
N LEU A 95 -13.87 18.53 4.65
CA LEU A 95 -13.63 18.03 3.29
C LEU A 95 -14.91 18.04 2.44
N TYR A 96 -16.05 17.62 3.00
CA TYR A 96 -17.33 17.57 2.30
C TYR A 96 -17.90 18.92 1.86
N ARG A 97 -17.33 20.03 2.37
CA ARG A 97 -17.69 21.38 1.92
C ARG A 97 -17.40 21.57 0.43
N TYR A 98 -16.33 20.97 -0.08
CA TYR A 98 -15.91 21.09 -1.47
C TYR A 98 -15.76 19.74 -2.20
N PHE A 99 -15.49 18.64 -1.51
CA PHE A 99 -15.24 17.32 -2.12
C PHE A 99 -16.37 16.34 -1.80
N ARG A 100 -17.23 16.03 -2.77
CA ARG A 100 -18.43 15.20 -2.56
C ARG A 100 -18.34 13.89 -3.32
N ILE A 101 -18.68 12.79 -2.67
CA ILE A 101 -18.85 11.49 -3.34
C ILE A 101 -20.26 11.41 -3.89
N VAL A 102 -20.38 11.15 -5.19
CA VAL A 102 -21.63 11.05 -5.92
C VAL A 102 -21.72 9.72 -6.63
N PHE A 103 -22.93 9.21 -6.79
CA PHE A 103 -23.18 7.90 -7.42
C PHE A 103 -24.00 8.10 -8.70
N LEU A 104 -23.69 7.33 -9.75
CA LEU A 104 -24.54 7.27 -10.92
C LEU A 104 -25.94 6.70 -10.54
N PRO A 105 -27.04 7.21 -11.14
CA PRO A 105 -28.39 6.79 -10.79
C PRO A 105 -28.61 5.28 -10.88
N CYS A 106 -29.44 4.74 -9.99
CA CYS A 106 -29.89 3.35 -9.99
C CYS A 106 -31.39 3.32 -9.70
N ASP A 107 -32.11 2.36 -10.29
CA ASP A 107 -33.53 2.14 -10.00
C ASP A 107 -33.72 1.76 -8.51
N ALA A 108 -34.75 2.34 -7.90
CA ALA A 108 -35.25 2.13 -6.53
C ALA A 108 -34.20 1.84 -5.44
N THR A 109 -33.75 2.89 -4.73
CA THR A 109 -32.88 2.75 -3.55
C THR A 109 -33.66 2.28 -2.32
N SER A 110 -33.30 1.13 -1.76
CA SER A 110 -33.82 0.69 -0.46
C SER A 110 -33.15 1.44 0.70
N ALA A 111 -33.75 1.46 1.90
CA ALA A 111 -33.14 2.08 3.09
C ALA A 111 -31.76 1.47 3.42
N SER A 112 -31.64 0.14 3.31
CA SER A 112 -30.37 -0.58 3.51
C SER A 112 -29.31 -0.19 2.47
N GLN A 113 -29.69 0.05 1.21
CA GLN A 113 -28.76 0.54 0.20
C GLN A 113 -28.29 1.96 0.52
N ASN A 114 -29.16 2.84 1.01
CA ASN A 114 -28.77 4.19 1.40
C ASN A 114 -27.75 4.20 2.56
N GLU A 115 -27.94 3.33 3.55
CA GLU A 115 -26.96 3.13 4.64
C GLU A 115 -25.60 2.64 4.09
N MET A 116 -25.61 1.68 3.16
CA MET A 116 -24.40 1.17 2.53
C MET A 116 -23.67 2.24 1.71
N LEU A 117 -24.40 3.06 0.93
CA LEU A 117 -23.84 4.19 0.19
C LEU A 117 -23.24 5.25 1.13
N ALA A 118 -23.93 5.57 2.23
CA ALA A 118 -23.43 6.51 3.23
C ALA A 118 -22.15 6.01 3.92
N ALA A 119 -22.12 4.72 4.30
CA ALA A 119 -20.94 4.07 4.88
C ALA A 119 -19.76 4.07 3.90
N PHE A 120 -20.00 3.73 2.63
CA PHE A 120 -19.00 3.79 1.57
C PHE A 120 -18.43 5.20 1.41
N SER A 121 -19.30 6.21 1.32
CA SER A 121 -18.87 7.61 1.20
C SER A 121 -17.99 8.03 2.37
N LYS A 122 -18.42 7.76 3.61
CA LYS A 122 -17.65 8.09 4.81
C LYS A 122 -16.28 7.41 4.82
N SER A 123 -16.23 6.12 4.50
CA SER A 123 -14.98 5.36 4.48
C SER A 123 -14.02 5.88 3.41
N TYR A 124 -14.50 6.20 2.22
CA TYR A 124 -13.63 6.70 1.16
C TYR A 124 -13.18 8.14 1.40
N ALA A 125 -14.08 9.02 1.88
CA ALA A 125 -13.70 10.39 2.24
C ALA A 125 -12.60 10.37 3.31
N TRP A 126 -12.69 9.47 4.29
CA TRP A 126 -11.63 9.26 5.26
C TRP A 126 -10.31 8.83 4.62
N ALA A 127 -10.32 7.80 3.76
CA ALA A 127 -9.11 7.32 3.11
C ALA A 127 -8.46 8.40 2.24
N ALA A 128 -9.24 9.15 1.46
CA ALA A 128 -8.76 10.25 0.63
C ALA A 128 -8.16 11.39 1.46
N LEU A 129 -8.82 11.72 2.58
CA LEU A 129 -8.36 12.71 3.55
C LEU A 129 -7.02 12.30 4.15
N GLU A 130 -6.94 11.10 4.73
CA GLU A 130 -5.73 10.56 5.36
C GLU A 130 -4.57 10.57 4.38
N TYR A 131 -4.79 9.99 3.20
CA TYR A 131 -3.77 9.90 2.15
C TYR A 131 -3.27 11.29 1.71
N THR A 132 -4.18 12.21 1.37
CA THR A 132 -3.82 13.52 0.80
C THR A 132 -3.21 14.44 1.86
N CYS A 133 -3.75 14.47 3.08
CA CYS A 133 -3.19 15.27 4.17
C CYS A 133 -1.81 14.76 4.59
N ASN A 134 -1.59 13.45 4.62
CA ASN A 134 -0.27 12.89 4.90
C ASN A 134 0.73 13.33 3.84
N ARG A 135 0.39 13.21 2.54
CA ARG A 135 1.27 13.64 1.44
C ARG A 135 1.59 15.14 1.48
N ILE A 136 0.61 16.00 1.79
CA ILE A 136 0.83 17.45 1.94
C ILE A 136 1.73 17.73 3.14
N SER A 137 1.41 17.13 4.29
CA SER A 137 2.17 17.33 5.52
C SER A 137 3.61 16.89 5.34
N GLU A 138 3.82 15.80 4.61
CA GLU A 138 5.13 15.31 4.29
C GLU A 138 5.92 16.30 3.41
N ASN A 139 5.36 16.75 2.29
CA ASN A 139 6.05 17.67 1.39
C ASN A 139 6.29 19.08 1.95
N LEU A 140 5.49 19.49 2.94
CA LEU A 140 5.59 20.80 3.59
C LEU A 140 6.22 20.73 4.98
N GLU A 141 6.70 19.55 5.41
CA GLU A 141 7.30 19.30 6.72
C GLU A 141 6.37 19.71 7.90
N LEU A 142 5.06 19.52 7.72
CA LEU A 142 4.04 19.88 8.71
C LEU A 142 3.73 18.73 9.67
N ARG A 143 3.35 19.12 10.88
CA ARG A 143 2.85 18.21 11.93
C ARG A 143 1.36 17.93 11.77
N ALA A 144 0.88 16.84 12.36
CA ALA A 144 -0.53 16.44 12.34
C ALA A 144 -1.53 17.49 12.85
N VAL A 145 -1.07 18.36 13.75
CA VAL A 145 -1.87 19.50 14.25
C VAL A 145 -2.27 20.46 13.12
N HIS A 146 -1.66 20.38 11.95
CA HIS A 146 -2.02 21.19 10.78
C HIS A 146 -3.04 20.51 9.85
N ASN A 147 -3.50 19.28 10.15
CA ASN A 147 -4.40 18.54 9.25
C ASN A 147 -5.68 19.31 8.94
N LEU A 148 -6.26 20.03 9.91
CA LEU A 148 -7.46 20.82 9.68
C LEU A 148 -7.17 22.08 8.85
N SER A 149 -6.03 22.75 9.07
CA SER A 149 -5.66 23.94 8.29
C SER A 149 -5.31 23.59 6.84
N ILE A 150 -4.74 22.40 6.61
CA ILE A 150 -4.59 21.80 5.27
C ILE A 150 -5.97 21.63 4.60
N LEU A 151 -6.94 21.05 5.31
CA LEU A 151 -8.29 20.80 4.75
C LEU A 151 -9.06 22.08 4.47
N ALA A 152 -8.93 23.09 5.34
CA ALA A 152 -9.53 24.40 5.14
C ALA A 152 -8.95 25.13 3.91
N ASN A 153 -7.75 24.74 3.45
CA ASN A 153 -7.14 25.24 2.23
C ASN A 153 -7.50 24.35 1.03
N GLU A 154 -8.71 24.52 0.51
CA GLU A 154 -9.25 23.78 -0.64
C GLU A 154 -8.27 23.73 -1.84
N ARG A 155 -7.58 24.83 -2.15
CA ARG A 155 -6.65 24.89 -3.29
C ARG A 155 -5.45 23.98 -3.11
N LEU A 156 -4.91 23.94 -1.89
CA LEU A 156 -3.79 23.06 -1.55
C LEU A 156 -4.23 21.60 -1.64
N TRP A 157 -5.34 21.27 -0.98
CA TRP A 157 -5.86 19.90 -0.94
C TRP A 157 -6.24 19.38 -2.33
N LEU A 158 -7.06 20.14 -3.07
CA LEU A 158 -7.46 19.77 -4.44
C LEU A 158 -6.28 19.79 -5.40
N GLY A 159 -5.30 20.67 -5.23
CA GLY A 159 -4.08 20.69 -6.05
C GLY A 159 -3.27 19.39 -5.92
N TYR A 160 -3.12 18.87 -4.70
CA TYR A 160 -2.49 17.58 -4.45
C TYR A 160 -3.33 16.41 -4.98
N TYR A 161 -4.63 16.39 -4.71
CA TYR A 161 -5.53 15.37 -5.26
C TYR A 161 -5.48 15.32 -6.80
N LEU A 162 -5.59 16.48 -7.45
CA LEU A 162 -5.56 16.60 -8.90
C LEU A 162 -4.19 16.32 -9.51
N SER A 163 -3.09 16.41 -8.75
CA SER A 163 -1.78 16.01 -9.27
C SER A 163 -1.70 14.51 -9.58
N GLU A 164 -2.41 13.66 -8.82
CA GLU A 164 -2.49 12.22 -9.10
C GLU A 164 -3.40 11.94 -10.29
N VAL A 165 -4.52 12.62 -10.34
CA VAL A 165 -5.43 12.57 -11.49
C VAL A 165 -4.69 12.99 -12.77
N TYR A 166 -3.90 14.06 -12.69
CA TYR A 166 -3.07 14.54 -13.79
C TYR A 166 -1.99 13.52 -14.19
N PHE A 167 -1.31 12.91 -13.21
CA PHE A 167 -0.35 11.83 -13.44
C PHE A 167 -1.00 10.66 -14.21
N LEU A 168 -2.17 10.21 -13.77
CA LEU A 168 -2.88 9.11 -14.43
C LEU A 168 -3.42 9.47 -15.82
N ILE A 169 -3.80 10.73 -16.05
CA ILE A 169 -4.11 11.24 -17.40
C ILE A 169 -2.85 11.22 -18.27
N GLY A 170 -1.72 11.71 -17.76
CA GLY A 170 -0.43 11.71 -18.46
C GLY A 170 0.05 10.31 -18.87
N HIS A 171 -0.32 9.28 -18.10
CA HIS A 171 -0.06 7.86 -18.41
C HIS A 171 -1.12 7.16 -19.26
N GLY A 172 -2.16 7.89 -19.69
CA GLY A 172 -3.27 7.36 -20.48
C GLY A 172 -4.13 6.34 -19.73
N LEU A 173 -4.11 6.35 -18.40
CA LEU A 173 -4.95 5.51 -17.54
C LEU A 173 -6.31 6.17 -17.28
N LEU A 174 -6.32 7.51 -17.24
CA LEU A 174 -7.52 8.32 -17.23
C LEU A 174 -7.63 9.16 -18.51
N SER A 175 -8.86 9.54 -18.83
CA SER A 175 -9.16 10.49 -19.89
C SER A 175 -10.05 11.60 -19.35
N ALA A 176 -9.76 12.84 -19.74
CA ALA A 176 -10.52 14.01 -19.37
C ALA A 176 -11.26 14.59 -20.58
N LYS A 177 -12.54 14.91 -20.40
CA LYS A 177 -13.38 15.55 -21.42
C LYS A 177 -14.10 16.75 -20.83
N LEU A 178 -14.13 17.84 -21.57
CA LEU A 178 -14.78 19.08 -21.17
C LEU A 178 -16.10 19.26 -21.93
N HIS A 179 -17.19 19.46 -21.20
CA HIS A 179 -18.49 19.80 -21.77
C HIS A 179 -19.11 20.98 -20.99
N GLY A 180 -19.17 22.15 -21.62
CA GLY A 180 -19.57 23.37 -20.94
C GLY A 180 -18.64 23.67 -19.75
N LYS A 181 -19.17 23.72 -18.53
CA LYS A 181 -18.36 23.88 -17.31
C LYS A 181 -17.89 22.55 -16.70
N THR A 182 -18.44 21.44 -17.16
CA THR A 182 -18.18 20.14 -16.55
C THR A 182 -16.92 19.49 -17.12
N LEU A 183 -15.94 19.24 -16.26
CA LEU A 183 -14.77 18.42 -16.55
C LEU A 183 -15.03 16.99 -16.08
N LYS A 184 -15.26 16.08 -17.02
CA LYS A 184 -15.51 14.67 -16.73
C LYS A 184 -14.22 13.86 -16.91
N ILE A 185 -13.78 13.19 -15.86
CA ILE A 185 -12.55 12.37 -15.85
C ILE A 185 -12.94 10.91 -15.60
N VAL A 186 -12.60 10.03 -16.54
CA VAL A 186 -13.02 8.61 -16.52
C VAL A 186 -11.86 7.67 -16.89
N PRO A 187 -11.87 6.41 -16.41
CA PRO A 187 -10.86 5.42 -16.78
C PRO A 187 -10.88 5.12 -18.27
N THR A 188 -9.69 4.97 -18.86
CA THR A 188 -9.53 4.43 -20.21
C THR A 188 -9.68 2.91 -20.22
N ALA A 189 -9.82 2.32 -21.41
CA ALA A 189 -9.82 0.86 -21.55
C ALA A 189 -8.60 0.19 -20.90
N LYS A 190 -7.44 0.86 -20.94
CA LYS A 190 -6.18 0.40 -20.32
C LYS A 190 -6.32 0.21 -18.80
N LEU A 191 -7.02 1.12 -18.12
CA LEU A 191 -7.24 1.02 -16.67
C LEU A 191 -8.43 0.10 -16.34
N GLN A 192 -9.51 0.13 -17.14
CA GLN A 192 -10.73 -0.65 -16.89
C GLN A 192 -10.46 -2.15 -16.73
N VAL A 193 -9.58 -2.72 -17.57
CA VAL A 193 -9.24 -4.15 -17.53
C VAL A 193 -8.50 -4.57 -16.25
N ARG A 194 -7.93 -3.63 -15.49
CA ARG A 194 -7.19 -3.88 -14.23
C ARG A 194 -7.95 -3.41 -13.00
N LEU A 195 -8.97 -2.58 -13.16
CA LEU A 195 -9.63 -1.88 -12.08
C LEU A 195 -10.22 -2.83 -11.02
N LYS A 196 -10.78 -3.96 -11.45
CA LYS A 196 -11.35 -4.95 -10.51
C LYS A 196 -10.28 -5.61 -9.64
N ALA A 197 -9.17 -6.04 -10.24
CA ALA A 197 -8.06 -6.66 -9.52
C ALA A 197 -7.38 -5.67 -8.57
N TYR A 198 -7.14 -4.44 -9.05
CA TYR A 198 -6.60 -3.35 -8.24
C TYR A 198 -7.51 -3.03 -7.05
N TRP A 199 -8.80 -2.83 -7.30
CA TRP A 199 -9.78 -2.58 -6.24
C TRP A 199 -9.84 -3.72 -5.21
N LEU A 200 -9.78 -4.99 -5.65
CA LEU A 200 -9.75 -6.13 -4.75
C LEU A 200 -8.49 -6.10 -3.87
N ALA A 201 -7.33 -5.81 -4.44
CA ALA A 201 -6.08 -5.69 -3.68
C ALA A 201 -6.16 -4.62 -2.59
N GLU A 202 -6.64 -3.42 -2.94
CA GLU A 202 -6.77 -2.30 -2.00
C GLU A 202 -7.83 -2.56 -0.92
N VAL A 203 -9.01 -3.06 -1.30
CA VAL A 203 -10.11 -3.31 -0.35
C VAL A 203 -9.80 -4.47 0.59
N THR A 204 -9.10 -5.52 0.14
CA THR A 204 -8.71 -6.62 1.03
C THR A 204 -7.68 -6.17 2.07
N GLU A 205 -6.71 -5.35 1.68
CA GLU A 205 -5.76 -4.72 2.60
C GLU A 205 -6.46 -3.78 3.59
N ALA A 206 -7.35 -2.91 3.11
CA ALA A 206 -8.14 -2.01 3.97
C ALA A 206 -9.00 -2.78 4.99
N ASN A 207 -9.70 -3.83 4.54
CA ASN A 207 -10.50 -4.67 5.42
C ASN A 207 -9.65 -5.42 6.46
N SER A 208 -8.44 -5.87 6.08
CA SER A 208 -7.50 -6.46 7.05
C SER A 208 -7.09 -5.45 8.12
N ASN A 209 -6.78 -4.21 7.73
CA ASN A 209 -6.40 -3.16 8.67
C ASN A 209 -7.54 -2.80 9.64
N ILE A 210 -8.79 -2.74 9.15
CA ILE A 210 -9.97 -2.56 10.01
C ILE A 210 -10.14 -3.73 10.99
N GLY A 211 -9.96 -4.97 10.52
CA GLY A 211 -10.01 -6.15 11.37
C GLY A 211 -8.99 -6.12 12.51
N ASP A 212 -7.78 -5.64 12.23
CA ASP A 212 -6.72 -5.49 13.23
C ASP A 212 -7.07 -4.40 14.26
N ILE A 213 -7.65 -3.27 13.83
CA ILE A 213 -8.11 -2.19 14.72
C ILE A 213 -9.21 -2.71 15.66
N LEU A 214 -10.21 -3.42 15.14
CA LEU A 214 -11.28 -3.99 15.95
C LEU A 214 -10.74 -4.99 16.98
N SER A 215 -9.77 -5.82 16.58
CA SER A 215 -9.15 -6.79 17.48
C SER A 215 -8.36 -6.12 18.62
N ARG A 216 -7.68 -4.99 18.34
CA ARG A 216 -7.04 -4.18 19.41
C ARG A 216 -8.06 -3.53 20.33
N HIS A 217 -9.18 -3.04 19.80
CA HIS A 217 -10.28 -2.50 20.62
C HIS A 217 -10.84 -3.54 21.59
N ASP A 218 -10.94 -4.81 21.20
CA ASP A 218 -11.40 -5.88 22.10
C ASP A 218 -10.43 -6.11 23.28
N ILE A 219 -9.15 -5.75 23.13
CA ILE A 219 -8.09 -5.97 24.12
C ILE A 219 -7.95 -4.80 25.09
N VAL A 220 -8.31 -3.59 24.67
CA VAL A 220 -8.27 -2.36 25.50
C VAL A 220 -8.90 -2.56 26.90
N PRO A 221 -10.11 -3.14 27.06
CA PRO A 221 -10.69 -3.37 28.38
C PRO A 221 -9.81 -4.25 29.28
N MET A 222 -9.17 -5.27 28.71
CA MET A 222 -8.30 -6.18 29.47
C MET A 222 -7.04 -5.47 29.98
N LEU A 223 -6.50 -4.53 29.19
CA LEU A 223 -5.39 -3.69 29.62
C LEU A 223 -5.82 -2.77 30.77
N HIS A 224 -7.01 -2.17 30.67
CA HIS A 224 -7.53 -1.25 31.67
C HIS A 224 -7.81 -1.94 33.02
N GLU A 225 -8.50 -3.08 33.00
CA GLU A 225 -8.86 -3.85 34.20
C GLU A 225 -7.63 -4.35 34.98
N ARG A 226 -6.57 -4.72 34.27
CA ARG A 226 -5.39 -5.40 34.86
C ARG A 226 -4.17 -4.50 34.99
N GLY A 227 -4.19 -3.31 34.39
CA GLY A 227 -3.03 -2.42 34.24
C GLY A 227 -1.92 -2.95 33.33
N ARG A 228 -1.99 -4.23 32.92
CA ARG A 228 -0.99 -4.92 32.08
C ARG A 228 -1.63 -6.08 31.32
N LEU A 229 -1.05 -6.42 30.17
CA LEU A 229 -1.39 -7.64 29.43
C LEU A 229 -0.67 -8.84 30.04
N THR A 230 -1.24 -10.04 29.91
CA THR A 230 -0.54 -11.27 30.29
C THR A 230 0.60 -11.55 29.30
N PRO A 231 1.68 -12.24 29.71
CA PRO A 231 2.78 -12.58 28.81
C PRO A 231 2.34 -13.31 27.53
N GLU A 232 1.35 -14.18 27.63
CA GLU A 232 0.82 -14.97 26.51
C GLU A 232 0.10 -14.08 25.50
N LEU A 233 -0.76 -13.16 25.98
CA LEU A 233 -1.49 -12.22 25.12
C LEU A 233 -0.53 -11.22 24.48
N ARG A 234 0.47 -10.75 25.23
CA ARG A 234 1.52 -9.87 24.73
C ARG A 234 2.32 -10.54 23.61
N LYS A 235 2.76 -11.79 23.83
CA LYS A 235 3.45 -12.58 22.81
C LYS A 235 2.60 -12.77 21.55
N LEU A 236 1.32 -13.12 21.72
CA LEU A 236 0.37 -13.29 20.62
C LEU A 236 0.23 -12.00 19.79
N LEU A 237 0.08 -10.86 20.44
CA LEU A 237 -0.04 -9.56 19.77
C LEU A 237 1.22 -9.16 19.02
N VAL A 238 2.39 -9.40 19.60
CA VAL A 238 3.68 -9.17 18.93
C VAL A 238 3.81 -10.06 17.70
N ASP A 239 3.51 -11.35 17.81
CA ASP A 239 3.57 -12.29 16.69
C ASP A 239 2.58 -11.93 15.57
N GLN A 240 1.34 -11.57 15.92
CA GLN A 240 0.34 -11.11 14.95
C GLN A 240 0.75 -9.80 14.27
N THR A 241 1.30 -8.86 15.03
CA THR A 241 1.71 -7.55 14.48
C THR A 241 2.93 -7.68 13.57
N LEU A 242 3.91 -8.52 13.93
CA LEU A 242 5.03 -8.85 13.04
C LEU A 242 4.53 -9.46 11.73
N ASP A 243 3.58 -10.39 11.81
CA ASP A 243 3.04 -11.05 10.63
C ASP A 243 2.26 -10.07 9.74
N LYS A 244 1.34 -9.30 10.32
CA LYS A 244 0.47 -8.38 9.56
C LYS A 244 1.18 -7.14 9.05
N CYS A 245 2.06 -6.54 9.85
CA CYS A 245 2.69 -5.28 9.50
C CYS A 245 4.01 -5.48 8.73
N LEU A 246 4.80 -6.51 9.07
CA LEU A 246 6.13 -6.74 8.50
C LEU A 246 6.22 -8.01 7.66
N SER A 247 5.14 -8.78 7.56
CA SER A 247 5.08 -10.06 6.83
C SER A 247 6.00 -11.13 7.43
N ILE A 248 6.25 -11.08 8.74
CA ILE A 248 7.16 -12.00 9.45
C ILE A 248 6.36 -12.81 10.46
N HIS A 249 6.16 -14.10 10.18
CA HIS A 249 5.48 -15.00 11.10
C HIS A 249 6.50 -15.84 11.89
N SER A 250 6.56 -15.64 13.21
CA SER A 250 7.59 -16.22 14.08
C SER A 250 7.78 -17.74 13.94
N ASN A 251 6.68 -18.50 13.78
CA ASN A 251 6.72 -19.97 13.65
C ASN A 251 7.49 -20.53 12.45
N TYR A 252 7.79 -19.74 11.41
CA TYR A 252 8.48 -20.23 10.21
C TYR A 252 9.92 -19.71 10.08
N LEU A 253 10.38 -18.92 11.05
CA LEU A 253 11.76 -18.47 11.11
C LEU A 253 12.68 -19.60 11.59
N SER A 254 13.91 -19.64 11.07
CA SER A 254 14.92 -20.58 11.55
C SER A 254 15.36 -20.24 12.99
N PRO A 255 15.85 -21.23 13.77
CA PRO A 255 16.35 -21.00 15.13
C PRO A 255 17.44 -19.91 15.20
N THR A 256 18.29 -19.83 14.17
CA THR A 256 19.32 -18.79 14.04
C THR A 256 18.71 -17.39 13.98
N MET A 257 17.63 -17.23 13.21
CA MET A 257 16.91 -15.97 13.09
C MET A 257 16.16 -15.61 14.38
N THR A 258 15.47 -16.58 14.98
CA THR A 258 14.73 -16.33 16.23
C THR A 258 15.67 -15.97 17.38
N ASN A 259 16.88 -16.50 17.42
CA ASN A 259 17.86 -16.20 18.47
C ASN A 259 18.71 -14.95 18.17
N HIS A 260 18.56 -14.33 17.01
CA HIS A 260 19.36 -13.17 16.62
C HIS A 260 19.03 -11.95 17.49
N PRO A 261 20.02 -11.25 18.10
CA PRO A 261 19.76 -10.10 18.98
C PRO A 261 18.91 -9.00 18.36
N LYS A 262 19.12 -8.68 17.07
CA LYS A 262 18.32 -7.68 16.36
C LYS A 262 16.87 -8.13 16.12
N TYR A 263 16.59 -9.43 16.03
CA TYR A 263 15.20 -9.91 15.97
C TYR A 263 14.54 -9.76 17.33
N GLN A 264 15.24 -10.05 18.43
CA GLN A 264 14.73 -9.81 19.78
C GLN A 264 14.45 -8.32 20.02
N TYR A 265 15.36 -7.44 19.58
CA TYR A 265 15.14 -5.99 19.61
C TYR A 265 13.93 -5.57 18.77
N LEU A 266 13.77 -6.10 17.55
CA LEU A 266 12.58 -5.84 16.72
C LEU A 266 11.29 -6.26 17.43
N ARG A 267 11.27 -7.42 18.11
CA ARG A 267 10.11 -7.85 18.88
C ARG A 267 9.76 -6.86 19.98
N GLU A 268 10.76 -6.36 20.71
CA GLU A 268 10.54 -5.35 21.76
C GLU A 268 10.06 -4.00 21.19
N VAL A 269 10.59 -3.56 20.04
CA VAL A 269 10.09 -2.34 19.35
C VAL A 269 8.62 -2.48 18.97
N VAL A 270 8.22 -3.65 18.48
CA VAL A 270 6.82 -3.93 18.12
C VAL A 270 5.92 -3.95 19.35
N ASP A 271 6.40 -4.56 20.44
CA ASP A 271 5.70 -4.62 21.72
C ASP A 271 5.46 -3.23 22.33
N PHE A 272 6.51 -2.39 22.32
CA PHE A 272 6.43 -0.99 22.69
C PHE A 272 5.35 -0.26 21.89
N ALA A 273 5.34 -0.43 20.56
CA ALA A 273 4.37 0.21 19.68
C ALA A 273 2.94 -0.26 19.96
N ILE A 274 2.72 -1.57 20.18
CA ILE A 274 1.40 -2.13 20.53
C ILE A 274 0.88 -1.50 21.81
N HIS A 275 1.70 -1.43 22.85
CA HIS A 275 1.29 -0.84 24.14
C HIS A 275 0.98 0.65 24.02
N LEU A 276 1.77 1.40 23.24
CA LEU A 276 1.49 2.80 22.95
C LEU A 276 0.13 2.96 22.25
N GLU A 277 -0.14 2.15 21.23
CA GLU A 277 -1.39 2.18 20.47
C GLU A 277 -2.59 1.81 21.35
N LEU A 278 -2.51 0.75 22.15
CA LEU A 278 -3.60 0.33 23.05
C LEU A 278 -3.94 1.42 24.07
N ARG A 279 -2.94 2.09 24.65
CA ARG A 279 -3.19 3.21 25.59
C ARG A 279 -3.82 4.40 24.87
N ALA A 280 -3.35 4.75 23.67
CA ALA A 280 -3.97 5.80 22.85
C ALA A 280 -5.44 5.47 22.51
N MET A 281 -5.73 4.22 22.14
CA MET A 281 -7.09 3.73 21.89
C MET A 281 -7.96 3.72 23.15
N SER A 282 -7.36 3.68 24.34
CA SER A 282 -8.04 3.80 25.64
C SER A 282 -8.34 5.26 26.01
N GLY A 283 -8.00 6.23 25.16
CA GLY A 283 -8.17 7.66 25.40
C GLY A 283 -7.00 8.32 26.14
N GLU A 284 -5.92 7.57 26.42
CA GLU A 284 -4.75 8.15 27.07
C GLU A 284 -3.89 8.91 26.07
N ARG A 285 -3.60 10.17 26.39
CA ARG A 285 -2.85 11.07 25.49
C ARG A 285 -1.34 10.89 25.57
N SER A 286 -0.85 10.29 26.66
CA SER A 286 0.58 10.15 26.93
C SER A 286 0.84 8.87 27.72
N THR A 287 1.95 8.20 27.44
CA THR A 287 2.41 7.01 28.16
C THR A 287 3.74 7.30 28.85
N SER A 288 3.88 6.99 30.14
CA SER A 288 5.13 7.26 30.87
C SER A 288 6.28 6.34 30.46
N GLU A 289 7.50 6.84 30.56
CA GLU A 289 8.72 6.04 30.39
C GLU A 289 8.78 4.87 31.37
N GLU A 290 8.42 5.12 32.64
CA GLU A 290 8.35 4.09 33.68
C GLU A 290 7.45 2.92 33.27
N TYR A 291 6.28 3.24 32.70
CA TYR A 291 5.39 2.21 32.18
C TYR A 291 6.06 1.42 31.07
N MET A 292 6.66 2.07 30.07
CA MET A 292 7.31 1.36 28.96
C MET A 292 8.49 0.50 29.42
N ARG A 293 9.26 0.94 30.42
CA ARG A 293 10.33 0.13 31.05
C ARG A 293 9.81 -1.11 31.79
N SER A 294 8.53 -1.11 32.19
CA SER A 294 7.88 -2.31 32.73
C SER A 294 7.44 -3.31 31.65
N ILE A 295 7.36 -2.86 30.38
CA ILE A 295 6.95 -3.68 29.24
C ILE A 295 8.18 -4.23 28.52
N VAL A 296 9.08 -3.38 28.08
CA VAL A 296 10.26 -3.77 27.28
C VAL A 296 11.56 -3.52 28.05
N SER A 297 12.68 -4.07 27.56
CA SER A 297 13.93 -3.96 28.30
C SER A 297 14.38 -2.50 28.47
N PRO A 298 15.06 -2.15 29.58
CA PRO A 298 15.60 -0.81 29.77
C PRO A 298 16.50 -0.35 28.62
N ALA A 299 17.31 -1.27 28.07
CA ALA A 299 18.17 -0.99 26.93
C ALA A 299 17.38 -0.58 25.67
N THR A 300 16.26 -1.26 25.39
CA THR A 300 15.39 -0.88 24.27
C THR A 300 14.76 0.49 24.49
N VAL A 301 14.28 0.77 25.70
CA VAL A 301 13.77 2.10 26.06
C VAL A 301 14.83 3.18 25.87
N ASP A 302 16.06 2.94 26.33
CA ASP A 302 17.17 3.90 26.21
C ASP A 302 17.53 4.17 24.75
N MET A 303 17.52 3.12 23.90
CA MET A 303 17.74 3.26 22.46
C MET A 303 16.61 4.06 21.80
N ILE A 304 15.34 3.75 22.11
CA ILE A 304 14.19 4.50 21.60
C ILE A 304 14.25 5.97 22.04
N ASN A 305 14.53 6.22 23.32
CA ASN A 305 14.65 7.57 23.87
C ASN A 305 15.77 8.34 23.20
N SER A 306 16.94 7.74 23.03
CA SER A 306 18.06 8.37 22.34
C SER A 306 17.72 8.68 20.88
N ALA A 307 16.97 7.79 20.22
CA ALA A 307 16.55 7.98 18.85
C ALA A 307 15.46 9.07 18.71
N LEU A 308 14.62 9.28 19.72
CA LEU A 308 13.55 10.30 19.69
C LEU A 308 13.95 11.65 20.33
N ALA A 309 14.97 11.67 21.18
CA ALA A 309 15.34 12.84 21.98
C ALA A 309 15.71 14.05 21.11
N GLY A 310 15.06 15.19 21.40
CA GLY A 310 15.30 16.45 20.70
C GLY A 310 14.83 16.46 19.24
N ARG A 311 14.18 15.39 18.76
CA ARG A 311 13.70 15.30 17.38
C ARG A 311 12.25 15.75 17.29
N LEU A 312 12.04 16.79 16.51
CA LEU A 312 10.69 17.22 16.14
C LEU A 312 10.05 16.15 15.23
N PRO A 313 8.72 15.99 15.29
CA PRO A 313 7.95 15.24 14.30
C PRO A 313 8.07 15.94 12.93
N THR A 314 9.05 15.53 12.14
CA THR A 314 9.28 15.97 10.76
C THR A 314 8.95 14.84 9.76
N LEU A 315 9.00 15.16 8.47
CA LEU A 315 8.97 14.17 7.39
C LEU A 315 9.95 13.03 7.67
N ASP A 316 9.51 11.78 7.49
CA ASP A 316 10.26 10.53 7.75
C ASP A 316 10.82 10.33 9.16
N SER A 317 10.39 11.15 10.12
CA SER A 317 10.77 10.98 11.51
C SER A 317 9.93 9.90 12.19
N ALA A 318 10.59 9.02 12.94
CA ALA A 318 9.95 8.20 13.96
C ALA A 318 9.06 9.02 14.90
N SER A 319 9.38 10.30 15.12
CA SER A 319 8.59 11.23 15.93
C SER A 319 7.17 11.48 15.39
N SER A 320 6.93 11.26 14.09
CA SER A 320 5.58 11.34 13.50
C SER A 320 4.68 10.15 13.86
N PHE A 321 5.28 9.04 14.30
CA PHE A 321 4.59 7.90 14.88
C PHE A 321 4.55 8.00 16.41
N VAL A 322 5.65 8.35 17.06
CA VAL A 322 5.77 8.49 18.52
C VAL A 322 6.74 9.60 18.90
N GLU A 323 6.27 10.61 19.63
CA GLU A 323 7.15 11.66 20.20
C GLU A 323 7.60 11.28 21.60
N TYR A 324 8.80 11.68 22.00
CA TYR A 324 9.29 11.53 23.37
C TYR A 324 9.61 12.91 23.97
N LYS A 325 8.91 13.29 25.05
CA LYS A 325 9.05 14.60 25.70
C LYS A 325 8.90 14.47 27.21
N GLY A 326 9.93 14.88 27.95
CA GLY A 326 9.88 15.00 29.41
C GLY A 326 9.52 13.70 30.13
N GLY A 327 10.09 12.57 29.73
CA GLY A 327 9.78 11.27 30.34
C GLY A 327 8.46 10.63 29.89
N MET A 328 7.83 11.17 28.85
CA MET A 328 6.54 10.71 28.33
C MET A 328 6.60 10.46 26.83
N TYR A 329 5.89 9.44 26.37
CA TYR A 329 5.64 9.16 24.96
C TYR A 329 4.26 9.66 24.55
N LEU A 330 4.19 10.36 23.43
CA LEU A 330 2.95 10.84 22.83
C LEU A 330 2.74 10.09 21.52
N ARG A 331 1.53 9.56 21.31
CA ARG A 331 1.20 8.90 20.06
C ARG A 331 1.04 9.95 18.96
N GLY A 332 1.86 9.85 17.91
CA GLY A 332 1.77 10.69 16.71
C GLY A 332 0.57 10.32 15.83
N ALA A 333 0.42 10.98 14.68
CA ALA A 333 -0.80 10.84 13.87
C ALA A 333 -0.71 9.81 12.74
N LEU A 334 0.47 9.28 12.44
CA LEU A 334 0.57 8.23 11.43
C LEU A 334 -0.22 7.00 11.88
N ASN A 335 -0.95 6.33 10.99
CA ASN A 335 -1.66 5.10 11.34
C ASN A 335 -0.68 4.02 11.84
N PHE A 336 -1.19 3.04 12.59
CA PHE A 336 -0.35 2.07 13.30
C PHE A 336 0.61 1.32 12.38
N LYS A 337 0.10 0.74 11.28
CA LYS A 337 0.91 -0.09 10.36
C LYS A 337 1.99 0.72 9.65
N TYR A 338 1.64 1.90 9.14
CA TYR A 338 2.57 2.78 8.44
C TYR A 338 3.62 3.36 9.37
N GLY A 339 3.17 3.91 10.51
CA GLY A 339 4.05 4.50 11.50
C GLY A 339 4.98 3.47 12.14
N LEU A 340 4.52 2.25 12.41
CA LEU A 340 5.37 1.16 12.89
C LEU A 340 6.48 0.81 11.89
N ARG A 341 6.18 0.78 10.58
CA ARG A 341 7.20 0.51 9.55
C ARG A 341 8.28 1.59 9.51
N LYS A 342 7.88 2.88 9.54
CA LYS A 342 8.83 4.00 9.63
C LYS A 342 9.64 3.93 10.93
N PHE A 343 9.00 3.62 12.05
CA PHE A 343 9.65 3.48 13.35
C PHE A 343 10.70 2.36 13.35
N VAL A 344 10.35 1.20 12.80
CA VAL A 344 11.28 0.06 12.65
C VAL A 344 12.43 0.41 11.71
N ARG A 345 12.18 1.06 10.56
CA ARG A 345 13.23 1.53 9.63
C ARG A 345 14.26 2.36 10.37
N TYR A 346 13.75 3.32 11.12
CA TYR A 346 14.56 4.31 11.78
C TYR A 346 15.43 3.70 12.89
N LEU A 347 14.82 2.91 13.78
CA LEU A 347 15.53 2.28 14.89
C LEU A 347 16.51 1.19 14.44
N LEU A 348 16.16 0.39 13.43
CA LEU A 348 17.08 -0.63 12.92
C LEU A 348 18.12 -0.05 11.96
N GLY A 349 17.82 1.05 11.29
CA GLY A 349 18.72 1.78 10.39
C GLY A 349 19.84 2.51 11.12
N GLU A 350 19.56 3.20 12.23
CA GLU A 350 20.60 3.89 13.03
C GLU A 350 21.56 2.90 13.71
N VAL A 351 21.11 1.68 14.02
CA VAL A 351 21.96 0.60 14.57
C VAL A 351 23.01 0.12 13.54
N LEU A 352 22.82 0.35 12.24
CA LEU A 352 23.77 -0.05 11.19
C LEU A 352 25.03 0.81 11.12
N VAL A 353 24.97 2.06 11.58
CA VAL A 353 26.12 2.98 11.51
C VAL A 353 27.25 2.56 12.46
N ASN A 354 26.95 1.75 13.49
CA ASN A 354 27.87 1.46 14.59
C ASN A 354 28.37 0.00 14.69
N GLN A 355 28.06 -0.90 13.75
CA GLN A 355 28.51 -2.30 13.83
C GLN A 355 29.13 -2.83 12.53
N LYS A 356 30.37 -3.34 12.62
CA LYS A 356 31.02 -4.14 11.56
C LYS A 356 30.50 -5.59 11.62
N GLY A 357 29.53 -5.93 10.80
CA GLY A 357 28.97 -7.27 10.63
C GLY A 357 27.95 -7.30 9.49
N PRO A 358 27.51 -8.49 9.01
CA PRO A 358 26.47 -8.56 7.99
C PRO A 358 25.20 -7.86 8.49
N ASP A 359 24.62 -7.03 7.63
CA ASP A 359 23.39 -6.30 7.90
C ASP A 359 22.25 -7.28 8.26
N PHE A 360 21.53 -7.01 9.35
CA PHE A 360 20.38 -7.83 9.75
C PHE A 360 19.24 -7.75 8.73
N GLY A 361 19.10 -6.63 8.02
CA GLY A 361 18.19 -6.55 6.87
C GLY A 361 18.57 -7.57 5.79
N HIS A 362 19.86 -7.72 5.50
CA HIS A 362 20.35 -8.74 4.57
C HIS A 362 20.16 -10.16 5.09
N LEU A 363 20.50 -10.43 6.36
CA LEU A 363 20.29 -11.75 6.98
C LEU A 363 18.80 -12.13 7.01
N LEU A 364 17.93 -11.18 7.36
CA LEU A 364 16.48 -11.36 7.37
C LEU A 364 15.96 -11.61 5.95
N GLY A 365 16.44 -10.85 4.95
CA GLY A 365 16.10 -11.07 3.55
C GLY A 365 16.46 -12.50 3.11
N VAL A 366 17.72 -12.91 3.30
CA VAL A 366 18.17 -14.26 2.94
C VAL A 366 17.42 -15.35 3.71
N GLY A 367 17.21 -15.17 5.03
CA GLY A 367 16.45 -16.11 5.84
C GLY A 367 14.97 -16.17 5.46
N PHE A 368 14.41 -15.05 5.00
CA PHE A 368 13.04 -14.97 4.50
C PHE A 368 12.90 -15.74 3.17
N GLU A 369 13.84 -15.51 2.25
CA GLU A 369 13.88 -16.10 0.91
C GLU A 369 14.13 -17.61 0.97
N LYS A 370 15.11 -18.06 1.77
CA LYS A 370 15.57 -19.46 1.78
C LYS A 370 14.77 -20.38 2.70
N ASP A 371 14.49 -19.92 3.91
CA ASP A 371 13.94 -20.81 4.95
C ASP A 371 12.46 -20.53 5.17
N TYR A 372 12.08 -19.28 5.37
CA TYR A 372 10.75 -18.93 5.85
C TYR A 372 9.62 -19.28 4.86
N VAL A 373 9.73 -18.85 3.60
CA VAL A 373 8.71 -19.16 2.57
C VAL A 373 8.62 -20.67 2.33
N LEU A 374 9.78 -21.33 2.23
CA LEU A 374 9.88 -22.76 2.01
C LEU A 374 9.25 -23.55 3.16
N ASN A 375 9.55 -23.19 4.41
CA ASN A 375 9.00 -23.81 5.61
C ASN A 375 7.49 -23.65 5.68
N TYR A 376 6.97 -22.46 5.35
CA TYR A 376 5.53 -22.24 5.30
C TYR A 376 4.85 -23.15 4.27
N ILE A 377 5.32 -23.17 3.03
CA ILE A 377 4.68 -23.96 1.97
C ILE A 377 4.75 -25.45 2.30
N ARG A 378 5.90 -25.95 2.78
CA ARG A 378 6.04 -27.34 3.24
C ARG A 378 5.06 -27.67 4.38
N SER A 379 4.83 -26.72 5.31
CA SER A 379 3.90 -26.92 6.43
C SER A 379 2.43 -27.08 6.03
N LEU A 380 2.05 -26.64 4.82
CA LEU A 380 0.70 -26.84 4.30
C LEU A 380 0.39 -28.32 4.06
N ASN A 381 1.43 -29.15 3.83
CA ASN A 381 1.31 -30.56 3.50
C ASN A 381 0.31 -30.83 2.35
N ASP A 382 0.20 -29.91 1.37
CA ASP A 382 -0.66 -30.07 0.21
C ASP A 382 -0.02 -31.11 -0.75
N PRO A 383 -0.62 -32.30 -0.93
CA PRO A 383 -0.04 -33.37 -1.76
C PRO A 383 0.07 -32.99 -3.24
N ARG A 384 -0.69 -31.98 -3.68
CA ARG A 384 -0.60 -31.43 -5.04
C ARG A 384 0.69 -30.64 -5.27
N LEU A 385 1.28 -30.09 -4.21
CA LEU A 385 2.43 -29.18 -4.32
C LEU A 385 3.74 -29.92 -4.04
N LYS A 386 4.56 -30.06 -5.07
CA LYS A 386 5.94 -30.52 -4.94
C LYS A 386 6.89 -29.33 -5.01
N ILE A 387 7.73 -29.17 -3.98
CA ILE A 387 8.63 -28.02 -3.86
C ILE A 387 10.06 -28.44 -4.16
N TYR A 388 10.70 -27.67 -5.04
CA TYR A 388 12.11 -27.78 -5.36
C TYR A 388 12.84 -26.53 -4.86
N GLU A 389 14.09 -26.71 -4.45
CA GLU A 389 14.93 -25.64 -3.90
C GLU A 389 15.49 -24.74 -5.02
N GLU A 390 16.48 -23.92 -4.69
CA GLU A 390 16.99 -22.87 -5.57
C GLU A 390 17.47 -23.37 -6.95
N PHE A 391 17.24 -22.56 -7.98
CA PHE A 391 17.71 -22.81 -9.35
C PHE A 391 18.49 -21.62 -9.88
N LYS A 392 19.83 -21.68 -9.75
CA LYS A 392 20.77 -20.60 -10.07
C LYS A 392 21.84 -21.04 -11.07
N PRO A 393 22.45 -20.15 -11.88
CA PRO A 393 23.53 -20.52 -12.78
C PRO A 393 24.74 -21.08 -12.02
N GLY A 394 25.37 -22.13 -12.55
CA GLY A 394 26.67 -22.56 -12.06
C GLY A 394 27.78 -21.63 -12.55
N ASN A 395 28.97 -21.72 -11.95
CA ASN A 395 30.11 -20.85 -12.27
C ASN A 395 30.44 -20.76 -13.78
N ASN A 396 30.33 -21.91 -14.47
CA ASN A 396 30.63 -22.06 -15.90
C ASN A 396 29.36 -22.16 -16.78
N ALA A 397 28.21 -21.68 -16.31
CA ALA A 397 26.97 -21.73 -17.08
C ALA A 397 27.04 -20.84 -18.33
N LYS A 398 26.53 -21.35 -19.46
CA LYS A 398 26.39 -20.64 -20.74
C LYS A 398 25.50 -19.40 -20.57
N ILE A 399 24.37 -19.57 -19.88
CA ILE A 399 23.43 -18.51 -19.55
C ILE A 399 23.61 -18.15 -18.07
N LYS A 400 23.76 -16.86 -17.79
CA LYS A 400 23.95 -16.29 -16.45
C LYS A 400 22.85 -15.28 -16.15
N GLY A 401 22.76 -14.84 -14.90
CA GLY A 401 21.87 -13.75 -14.48
C GLY A 401 20.51 -14.20 -13.94
N TYR A 402 20.05 -15.40 -14.32
CA TYR A 402 18.84 -15.96 -13.72
C TYR A 402 19.04 -16.30 -12.25
N ASP A 403 17.98 -16.18 -11.47
CA ASP A 403 17.94 -16.49 -10.05
C ASP A 403 16.51 -16.90 -9.70
N VAL A 404 16.37 -18.01 -8.99
CA VAL A 404 15.09 -18.58 -8.59
C VAL A 404 15.31 -19.17 -7.21
N ASP A 405 14.55 -18.69 -6.24
CA ASP A 405 14.71 -19.10 -4.84
C ASP A 405 14.03 -20.44 -4.57
N LEU A 406 12.91 -20.70 -5.24
CA LEU A 406 12.19 -21.97 -5.16
C LEU A 406 11.31 -22.20 -6.38
N ILE A 407 10.96 -23.47 -6.60
CA ILE A 407 10.04 -23.88 -7.66
C ILE A 407 8.90 -24.68 -7.05
N ILE A 408 7.67 -24.31 -7.40
CA ILE A 408 6.45 -25.01 -6.97
C ILE A 408 5.90 -25.75 -8.18
N GLN A 409 5.85 -27.07 -8.12
CA GLN A 409 5.15 -27.89 -9.10
C GLN A 409 3.76 -28.24 -8.56
N ASP A 410 2.71 -27.89 -9.31
CA ASP A 410 1.39 -28.49 -9.18
C ASP A 410 1.39 -29.80 -9.97
N VAL A 411 1.48 -30.94 -9.26
CA VAL A 411 1.60 -32.25 -9.90
C VAL A 411 0.31 -32.71 -10.57
N ASP A 412 -0.84 -32.18 -10.17
CA ASP A 412 -2.14 -32.56 -10.73
C ASP A 412 -2.36 -31.91 -12.10
N GLU A 413 -1.83 -30.71 -12.33
CA GLU A 413 -1.95 -29.99 -13.61
C GLU A 413 -0.69 -30.03 -14.46
N ASP A 414 0.40 -30.65 -13.98
CA ASP A 414 1.73 -30.60 -14.60
C ASP A 414 2.21 -29.15 -14.84
N ILE A 415 2.03 -28.27 -13.84
CA ILE A 415 2.38 -26.85 -13.93
C ILE A 415 3.56 -26.54 -12.99
N TYR A 416 4.51 -25.74 -13.50
CA TYR A 416 5.69 -25.31 -12.76
C TYR A 416 5.70 -23.81 -12.55
N TYR A 417 5.81 -23.37 -11.30
CA TYR A 417 5.96 -21.97 -10.93
C TYR A 417 7.39 -21.72 -10.45
N PHE A 418 8.15 -20.94 -11.20
CA PHE A 418 9.49 -20.49 -10.83
C PHE A 418 9.36 -19.19 -10.06
N VAL A 419 9.76 -19.20 -8.79
CA VAL A 419 9.48 -18.11 -7.85
C VAL A 419 10.79 -17.42 -7.44
N GLN A 420 10.83 -16.10 -7.64
CA GLN A 420 11.83 -15.22 -7.03
C GLN A 420 11.16 -14.44 -5.90
N VAL A 421 11.76 -14.47 -4.72
CA VAL A 421 11.29 -13.75 -3.55
C VAL A 421 12.05 -12.42 -3.42
N LYS A 422 11.34 -11.36 -3.02
CA LYS A 422 11.87 -10.03 -2.70
C LYS A 422 11.14 -9.47 -1.47
N HIS A 423 11.75 -9.57 -0.30
CA HIS A 423 11.21 -9.02 0.94
C HIS A 423 11.79 -7.64 1.26
N GLN A 424 10.95 -6.71 1.70
CA GLN A 424 11.37 -5.40 2.19
C GLN A 424 10.86 -5.17 3.60
N LEU A 425 11.75 -5.04 4.57
CA LEU A 425 11.35 -4.91 5.98
C LEU A 425 10.53 -3.64 6.25
N SER A 426 10.94 -2.50 5.68
CA SER A 426 10.41 -1.20 6.08
C SER A 426 10.24 -0.17 4.96
N GLU A 427 10.77 -0.42 3.76
CA GLU A 427 10.68 0.50 2.60
C GLU A 427 9.48 0.18 1.69
N ILE A 428 8.31 -0.09 2.27
CA ILE A 428 7.09 -0.36 1.51
C ILE A 428 6.42 0.98 1.16
N PRO A 429 6.16 1.26 -0.12
CA PRO A 429 5.59 2.53 -0.55
C PRO A 429 4.13 2.67 -0.13
N THR A 430 3.76 3.91 0.18
CA THR A 430 2.40 4.34 0.53
C THR A 430 1.80 5.17 -0.60
N TYR A 431 2.51 6.20 -1.07
CA TYR A 431 1.98 7.10 -2.11
C TYR A 431 2.20 6.55 -3.51
N LEU A 432 1.34 6.92 -4.47
CA LEU A 432 1.47 6.50 -5.86
C LEU A 432 2.86 6.85 -6.46
N SER A 433 3.47 7.97 -6.04
CA SER A 433 4.84 8.31 -6.44
C SER A 433 5.85 7.27 -5.93
N GLU A 434 5.79 6.92 -4.66
CA GLU A 434 6.67 5.92 -4.05
C GLU A 434 6.43 4.54 -4.67
N GLN A 435 5.18 4.20 -5.01
CA GLN A 435 4.83 2.96 -5.70
C GLN A 435 5.51 2.89 -7.08
N CYS A 436 5.51 4.01 -7.81
CA CYS A 436 6.21 4.12 -9.09
C CYS A 436 7.73 4.06 -8.91
N GLU A 437 8.29 4.79 -7.94
CA GLU A 437 9.73 4.77 -7.62
C GLU A 437 10.21 3.36 -7.27
N LEU A 438 9.46 2.64 -6.43
CA LEU A 438 9.75 1.26 -6.10
C LEU A 438 9.79 0.39 -7.37
N PHE A 439 8.80 0.54 -8.24
CA PHE A 439 8.72 -0.25 -9.46
C PHE A 439 9.84 0.06 -10.47
N LEU A 440 10.35 1.29 -10.46
CA LEU A 440 11.49 1.72 -11.27
C LEU A 440 12.85 1.40 -10.63
N ASN A 441 12.89 1.07 -9.34
CA ASN A 441 14.10 0.77 -8.61
C ASN A 441 14.86 -0.41 -9.25
N ALA A 442 16.15 -0.21 -9.53
CA ALA A 442 16.97 -1.21 -10.22
C ALA A 442 17.09 -2.54 -9.46
N ASN A 443 17.15 -2.51 -8.12
CA ASN A 443 17.24 -3.72 -7.29
C ASN A 443 15.91 -4.50 -7.30
N PHE A 444 14.78 -3.79 -7.22
CA PHE A 444 13.46 -4.42 -7.33
C PHE A 444 13.26 -5.03 -8.73
N ARG A 445 13.58 -4.26 -9.78
CA ARG A 445 13.49 -4.69 -11.18
C ARG A 445 14.40 -5.86 -11.54
N LYS A 446 15.60 -5.94 -10.94
CA LYS A 446 16.51 -7.09 -11.11
C LYS A 446 15.79 -8.41 -10.82
N GLY A 447 14.90 -8.42 -9.83
CA GLY A 447 14.07 -9.57 -9.43
C GLY A 447 13.27 -10.20 -10.57
N PHE A 448 12.64 -9.40 -11.42
CA PHE A 448 11.77 -9.91 -12.47
C PHE A 448 12.35 -9.75 -13.87
N ILE A 449 13.04 -8.64 -14.17
CA ILE A 449 13.62 -8.41 -15.52
C ILE A 449 14.83 -9.30 -15.76
N GLN A 450 15.80 -9.29 -14.84
CA GLN A 450 17.09 -9.95 -15.06
C GLN A 450 17.12 -11.38 -14.52
N GLN A 451 16.42 -11.66 -13.43
CA GLN A 451 16.42 -12.98 -12.81
C GLN A 451 15.39 -13.90 -13.48
N LEU A 452 14.10 -13.63 -13.29
CA LEU A 452 13.03 -14.44 -13.89
C LEU A 452 12.95 -14.30 -15.41
N GLY A 453 13.05 -13.07 -15.94
CA GLY A 453 12.97 -12.79 -17.37
C GLY A 453 14.02 -13.53 -18.19
N VAL A 454 15.28 -13.53 -17.74
CA VAL A 454 16.35 -14.27 -18.42
C VAL A 454 16.07 -15.77 -18.46
N LEU A 455 15.57 -16.37 -17.39
CA LEU A 455 15.23 -17.79 -17.40
C LEU A 455 14.05 -18.08 -18.35
N LYS A 456 13.01 -17.24 -18.31
CA LYS A 456 11.84 -17.34 -19.19
C LYS A 456 12.26 -17.34 -20.66
N ASP A 457 13.08 -16.36 -21.05
CA ASP A 457 13.49 -16.17 -22.45
C ASP A 457 14.44 -17.27 -22.94
N ASN A 458 15.07 -18.02 -22.02
CA ASN A 458 16.05 -19.07 -22.34
C ASN A 458 15.61 -20.48 -21.91
N LEU A 459 14.35 -20.69 -21.55
CA LEU A 459 13.87 -21.96 -21.00
C LEU A 459 14.03 -23.15 -21.99
N SER A 460 14.09 -22.85 -23.28
CA SER A 460 14.28 -23.83 -24.36
C SER A 460 15.75 -24.12 -24.69
N ASP A 461 16.71 -23.36 -24.15
CA ASP A 461 18.14 -23.59 -24.44
C ASP A 461 18.62 -24.92 -23.85
N ASP A 462 19.36 -25.71 -24.64
CA ASP A 462 19.85 -27.03 -24.26
C ASP A 462 20.60 -27.06 -22.91
N SER A 463 21.33 -26.00 -22.58
CA SER A 463 22.06 -25.92 -21.31
C SER A 463 21.12 -25.78 -20.12
N ILE A 464 20.03 -25.03 -20.28
CA ILE A 464 18.95 -24.90 -19.27
C ILE A 464 18.16 -26.20 -19.21
N ARG A 465 17.77 -26.79 -20.33
CA ARG A 465 17.05 -28.08 -20.40
C ARG A 465 17.78 -29.20 -19.66
N ARG A 466 19.09 -29.31 -19.89
CA ARG A 466 19.95 -30.30 -19.23
C ARG A 466 19.98 -30.07 -17.72
N LYS A 467 20.12 -28.82 -17.30
CA LYS A 467 20.14 -28.46 -15.87
C LYS A 467 18.80 -28.73 -15.19
N LEU A 468 17.68 -28.37 -15.82
CA LEU A 468 16.34 -28.69 -15.33
C LEU A 468 16.18 -30.21 -15.13
N SER A 469 16.61 -31.01 -16.10
CA SER A 469 16.58 -32.47 -16.00
C SER A 469 17.41 -32.99 -14.82
N GLN A 470 18.60 -32.43 -14.59
CA GLN A 470 19.46 -32.76 -13.42
C GLN A 470 18.82 -32.40 -12.08
N HIS A 471 17.92 -31.42 -12.04
CA HIS A 471 17.18 -31.00 -10.84
C HIS A 471 15.82 -31.70 -10.72
N GLY A 472 15.54 -32.73 -11.54
CA GLY A 472 14.26 -33.45 -11.53
C GLY A 472 13.08 -32.64 -12.08
N LEU A 473 13.37 -31.67 -12.95
CA LEU A 473 12.43 -30.74 -13.59
C LEU A 473 12.36 -30.94 -15.11
N ALA A 474 12.61 -32.16 -15.59
CA ALA A 474 12.60 -32.46 -17.03
C ALA A 474 11.24 -32.14 -17.70
N GLY A 475 10.13 -32.21 -16.94
CA GLY A 475 8.78 -31.91 -17.40
C GLY A 475 8.44 -30.41 -17.50
N ALA A 476 9.25 -29.52 -16.93
CA ALA A 476 9.04 -28.08 -17.05
C ALA A 476 9.33 -27.64 -18.49
N ARG A 477 8.33 -27.19 -19.25
CA ARG A 477 8.36 -26.74 -20.64
C ARG A 477 7.82 -25.30 -20.75
N PRO A 478 8.09 -24.56 -21.84
CA PRO A 478 7.62 -23.18 -21.97
C PRO A 478 6.10 -22.98 -21.82
N ASP A 479 5.29 -23.98 -22.17
CA ASP A 479 3.83 -23.94 -22.15
C ASP A 479 3.21 -24.24 -20.78
N ASN A 480 3.91 -24.94 -19.89
CA ASN A 480 3.46 -25.28 -18.54
C ASN A 480 4.32 -24.66 -17.43
N THR A 481 5.17 -23.70 -17.78
CA THR A 481 6.05 -22.99 -16.85
C THR A 481 5.66 -21.53 -16.74
N HIS A 482 5.54 -21.04 -15.50
CA HIS A 482 5.17 -19.67 -15.20
C HIS A 482 6.11 -19.07 -14.15
N PHE A 483 6.21 -17.74 -14.16
CA PHE A 483 7.20 -17.01 -13.38
C PHE A 483 6.50 -16.11 -12.38
N ILE A 484 6.91 -16.16 -11.12
CA ILE A 484 6.27 -15.42 -10.03
C ILE A 484 7.31 -14.59 -9.29
N LEU A 485 7.04 -13.30 -9.17
CA LEU A 485 7.70 -12.45 -8.18
C LEU A 485 6.86 -12.44 -6.90
N LEU A 486 7.41 -13.02 -5.83
CA LEU A 486 6.80 -13.00 -4.50
C LEU A 486 7.39 -11.85 -3.69
N HIS A 487 6.54 -10.98 -3.14
CA HIS A 487 6.97 -9.79 -2.40
C HIS A 487 6.06 -9.53 -1.19
N ASN A 488 6.26 -8.43 -0.46
CA ASN A 488 5.41 -8.02 0.67
C ASN A 488 4.77 -6.64 0.47
N VAL A 489 4.41 -6.34 -0.78
CA VAL A 489 3.95 -5.02 -1.26
C VAL A 489 2.52 -5.13 -1.80
N PRO A 490 1.47 -4.74 -1.04
CA PRO A 490 0.08 -5.09 -1.35
C PRO A 490 -0.47 -4.61 -2.70
N PHE A 491 -0.11 -3.40 -3.15
CA PHE A 491 -0.67 -2.80 -4.37
C PHE A 491 -0.31 -3.56 -5.67
N LEU A 492 0.71 -4.43 -5.62
CA LEU A 492 1.14 -5.26 -6.75
C LEU A 492 0.42 -6.62 -6.81
N ASN A 493 -0.53 -6.89 -5.93
CA ASN A 493 -1.32 -8.11 -5.97
C ASN A 493 -2.05 -8.28 -7.31
N PHE A 494 -1.98 -9.49 -7.87
CA PHE A 494 -2.53 -9.86 -9.17
C PHE A 494 -1.97 -9.05 -10.36
N TYR A 495 -0.83 -8.36 -10.15
CA TYR A 495 -0.17 -7.65 -11.23
C TYR A 495 0.56 -8.62 -12.16
N GLU A 496 0.57 -8.27 -13.45
CA GLU A 496 1.26 -9.03 -14.49
C GLU A 496 2.02 -8.06 -15.40
N LEU A 497 3.29 -8.43 -15.64
CA LEU A 497 4.21 -7.76 -16.55
C LEU A 497 5.05 -8.81 -17.28
N ASP A 498 4.98 -8.79 -18.61
CA ASP A 498 5.74 -9.65 -19.49
C ASP A 498 5.63 -11.14 -19.13
N GLY A 499 4.45 -11.61 -18.72
CA GLY A 499 4.24 -13.00 -18.29
C GLY A 499 4.86 -13.37 -16.93
N ILE A 500 5.26 -12.38 -16.14
CA ILE A 500 5.67 -12.53 -14.73
C ILE A 500 4.52 -12.04 -13.85
N PHE A 501 4.08 -12.90 -12.93
CA PHE A 501 2.96 -12.64 -12.03
C PHE A 501 3.46 -12.19 -10.66
N PHE A 502 2.76 -11.25 -10.05
CA PHE A 502 3.15 -10.62 -8.79
C PHE A 502 2.14 -10.99 -7.71
N TYR A 503 2.65 -11.48 -6.58
CA TYR A 503 1.86 -11.78 -5.41
C TYR A 503 2.53 -11.26 -4.15
N GLU A 504 1.74 -10.57 -3.34
CA GLU A 504 2.10 -10.24 -1.97
C GLU A 504 1.98 -11.50 -1.11
N TRP A 505 2.91 -11.67 -0.17
CA TRP A 505 3.08 -12.87 0.61
C TRP A 505 1.86 -13.24 1.46
N ASN A 506 1.25 -12.28 2.16
CA ASN A 506 0.08 -12.54 2.99
C ASN A 506 -1.11 -12.99 2.15
N LEU A 507 -1.31 -12.39 0.97
CA LEU A 507 -2.30 -12.87 0.01
C LEU A 507 -1.97 -14.27 -0.50
N LEU A 508 -0.72 -14.53 -0.92
CA LEU A 508 -0.33 -15.84 -1.45
C LEU A 508 -0.57 -16.95 -0.41
N ARG A 509 -0.25 -16.70 0.86
CA ARG A 509 -0.56 -17.63 1.96
C ARG A 509 -2.05 -17.98 2.00
N ASN A 510 -2.93 -16.99 1.88
CA ASN A 510 -4.37 -17.22 1.84
C ASN A 510 -4.80 -17.98 0.58
N ILE A 511 -4.22 -17.68 -0.59
CA ILE A 511 -4.50 -18.37 -1.87
C ILE A 511 -4.10 -19.84 -1.78
N LEU A 512 -2.90 -20.15 -1.28
CA LEU A 512 -2.41 -21.52 -1.12
C LEU A 512 -3.28 -22.34 -0.17
N GLN A 513 -3.94 -21.69 0.78
CA GLN A 513 -4.95 -22.30 1.63
C GLN A 513 -6.37 -22.15 1.03
N GLY A 514 -6.55 -22.33 -0.28
CA GLY A 514 -7.89 -22.31 -0.90
C GLY A 514 -8.60 -20.95 -0.87
N GLY A 515 -7.85 -19.84 -0.97
CA GLY A 515 -8.42 -18.49 -0.97
C GLY A 515 -9.11 -18.17 0.36
N ARG A 516 -8.39 -18.35 1.47
CA ARG A 516 -8.89 -18.11 2.82
C ARG A 516 -9.44 -16.69 2.99
N VAL A 517 -10.67 -16.57 3.50
CA VAL A 517 -11.28 -15.31 3.90
C VAL A 517 -11.80 -15.45 5.33
N GLN A 518 -11.41 -14.54 6.22
CA GLN A 518 -11.97 -14.47 7.57
C GLN A 518 -13.12 -13.47 7.59
N ILE A 519 -14.29 -13.91 8.04
CA ILE A 519 -15.50 -13.10 8.14
C ILE A 519 -15.78 -12.88 9.62
N ARG A 520 -15.67 -11.64 10.06
CA ARG A 520 -16.04 -11.26 11.42
C ARG A 520 -17.53 -10.94 11.49
N LYS A 521 -18.28 -11.67 12.32
CA LYS A 521 -19.66 -11.38 12.71
C LYS A 521 -19.69 -11.14 14.22
N ASN A 522 -19.79 -9.88 14.63
CA ASN A 522 -19.68 -9.46 16.03
C ASN A 522 -18.34 -9.88 16.64
N ARG A 523 -18.37 -10.73 17.68
CA ARG A 523 -17.18 -11.32 18.33
C ARG A 523 -16.77 -12.67 17.73
N ASN A 524 -17.54 -13.22 16.80
CA ASN A 524 -17.24 -14.51 16.17
C ASN A 524 -16.50 -14.30 14.85
N ILE A 525 -15.49 -15.12 14.60
CA ILE A 525 -14.76 -15.17 13.34
C ILE A 525 -15.12 -16.48 12.65
N ALA A 526 -15.76 -16.37 11.49
CA ALA A 526 -15.97 -17.48 10.57
C ALA A 526 -14.89 -17.46 9.48
N GLU A 527 -14.69 -18.60 8.82
CA GLU A 527 -13.71 -18.74 7.75
C GLU A 527 -14.39 -19.33 6.51
N GLU A 528 -14.10 -18.75 5.35
CA GLU A 528 -14.50 -19.25 4.04
C GLU A 528 -13.25 -19.59 3.20
N ARG A 529 -13.41 -20.55 2.30
CA ARG A 529 -12.42 -20.93 1.28
C ARG A 529 -13.05 -20.65 -0.08
N VAL A 530 -12.60 -19.60 -0.76
CA VAL A 530 -13.24 -19.13 -1.99
C VAL A 530 -12.61 -19.69 -3.27
N ILE A 531 -11.44 -20.31 -3.17
CA ILE A 531 -10.70 -20.90 -4.29
C ILE A 531 -10.58 -22.40 -4.07
N SER A 532 -11.13 -23.19 -5.00
CA SER A 532 -11.01 -24.65 -4.96
C SER A 532 -9.63 -25.13 -5.40
N LYS A 533 -9.10 -24.58 -6.49
CA LYS A 533 -7.78 -24.92 -7.02
C LYS A 533 -7.03 -23.66 -7.49
N PRO A 534 -6.04 -23.18 -6.73
CA PRO A 534 -5.36 -21.94 -7.05
C PRO A 534 -4.41 -22.12 -8.25
N ARG A 535 -4.64 -21.33 -9.30
CA ARG A 535 -3.79 -21.24 -10.50
C ARG A 535 -3.08 -19.88 -10.53
N LEU A 536 -1.84 -19.85 -10.04
CA LEU A 536 -1.09 -18.60 -9.85
C LEU A 536 -0.73 -17.89 -11.17
N HIS A 537 -0.85 -18.56 -12.31
CA HIS A 537 -0.66 -17.98 -13.63
C HIS A 537 -1.95 -17.43 -14.25
N ARG A 538 -3.09 -17.52 -13.55
CA ARG A 538 -4.41 -17.04 -14.00
C ARG A 538 -5.00 -16.06 -12.99
N PRO A 539 -4.41 -14.86 -12.84
CA PRO A 539 -4.84 -13.88 -11.84
C PRO A 539 -6.32 -13.48 -11.99
N GLN A 540 -6.86 -13.40 -13.22
CA GLN A 540 -8.28 -13.09 -13.41
C GLN A 540 -9.19 -14.19 -12.84
N GLU A 541 -8.86 -15.47 -13.04
CA GLU A 541 -9.66 -16.57 -12.46
C GLU A 541 -9.68 -16.49 -10.93
N MET A 542 -8.53 -16.15 -10.31
CA MET A 542 -8.45 -15.97 -8.87
C MET A 542 -9.22 -14.74 -8.38
N VAL A 543 -9.13 -13.61 -9.10
CA VAL A 543 -9.91 -12.41 -8.80
C VAL A 543 -11.40 -12.75 -8.82
N GLU A 544 -11.90 -13.41 -9.87
CA GLU A 544 -13.32 -13.79 -9.98
C GLU A 544 -13.77 -14.74 -8.87
N ALA A 545 -12.90 -15.63 -8.37
CA ALA A 545 -13.22 -16.52 -7.27
C ALA A 545 -13.60 -15.77 -5.97
N TYR A 546 -13.03 -14.58 -5.72
CA TYR A 546 -13.41 -13.73 -4.58
C TYR A 546 -14.77 -13.03 -4.74
N PHE A 547 -15.42 -13.15 -5.91
CA PHE A 547 -16.76 -12.63 -6.21
C PHE A 547 -17.76 -13.77 -6.43
N ASN A 548 -17.52 -14.95 -5.84
CA ASN A 548 -18.40 -16.11 -5.96
C ASN A 548 -19.70 -15.97 -5.13
N ASP A 549 -20.49 -17.05 -5.03
CA ASP A 549 -21.78 -17.04 -4.33
C ASP A 549 -21.70 -17.26 -2.81
N SER A 550 -20.50 -17.30 -2.24
CA SER A 550 -20.31 -17.31 -0.79
C SER A 550 -20.80 -16.00 -0.16
N GLN A 551 -20.82 -15.94 1.17
CA GLN A 551 -21.24 -14.72 1.85
C GLN A 551 -20.24 -13.58 1.57
N SER A 552 -18.94 -13.84 1.67
CA SER A 552 -17.92 -12.82 1.36
C SER A 552 -17.97 -12.42 -0.11
N GLY A 553 -18.18 -13.37 -1.03
CA GLY A 553 -18.29 -13.09 -2.46
C GLY A 553 -19.47 -12.19 -2.83
N LYS A 554 -20.64 -12.39 -2.20
CA LYS A 554 -21.81 -11.51 -2.36
C LYS A 554 -21.52 -10.08 -1.90
N GLN A 555 -20.94 -9.92 -0.71
CA GLN A 555 -20.57 -8.60 -0.18
C GLN A 555 -19.55 -7.90 -1.08
N MET A 556 -18.57 -8.65 -1.59
CA MET A 556 -17.54 -8.12 -2.49
C MET A 556 -18.15 -7.61 -3.81
N ARG A 557 -19.12 -8.33 -4.38
CA ARG A 557 -19.87 -7.87 -5.57
C ARG A 557 -20.63 -6.58 -5.32
N GLU A 558 -21.40 -6.51 -4.23
CA GLU A 558 -22.18 -5.33 -3.87
C GLU A 558 -21.29 -4.10 -3.67
N HIS A 559 -20.19 -4.24 -2.91
CA HIS A 559 -19.23 -3.16 -2.69
C HIS A 559 -18.54 -2.73 -3.99
N TYR A 560 -18.18 -3.67 -4.86
CA TYR A 560 -17.58 -3.33 -6.15
C TYR A 560 -18.56 -2.62 -7.07
N ASP A 561 -19.82 -3.01 -7.10
CA ASP A 561 -20.84 -2.33 -7.89
C ASP A 561 -21.13 -0.90 -7.40
N ILE A 562 -21.05 -0.66 -6.08
CA ILE A 562 -21.04 0.71 -5.53
C ILE A 562 -19.81 1.47 -6.02
N TYR A 563 -18.61 0.89 -5.85
CA TYR A 563 -17.36 1.51 -6.29
C TYR A 563 -17.41 1.87 -7.78
N ARG A 564 -17.89 0.99 -8.66
CA ARG A 564 -18.01 1.23 -10.11
C ARG A 564 -18.87 2.45 -10.43
N ARG A 565 -19.93 2.67 -9.67
CA ARG A 565 -20.86 3.80 -9.82
C ARG A 565 -20.42 5.07 -9.11
N ALA A 566 -19.43 4.99 -8.22
CA ALA A 566 -18.95 6.12 -7.44
C ALA A 566 -18.01 7.03 -8.23
N TYR A 567 -18.21 8.33 -8.05
CA TYR A 567 -17.44 9.45 -8.58
C TYR A 567 -17.24 10.47 -7.46
N VAL A 568 -16.27 11.36 -7.63
CA VAL A 568 -16.11 12.54 -6.80
C VAL A 568 -16.49 13.78 -7.59
N SER A 569 -17.11 14.74 -6.92
CA SER A 569 -17.61 15.99 -7.47
C SER A 569 -17.10 17.15 -6.64
N PHE A 570 -16.47 18.12 -7.30
CA PHE A 570 -15.95 19.33 -6.65
C PHE A 570 -15.85 20.48 -7.65
N ALA A 571 -15.81 21.71 -7.16
CA ALA A 571 -15.48 22.88 -7.98
C ALA A 571 -13.96 23.03 -8.07
N PHE A 572 -13.45 23.42 -9.23
CA PHE A 572 -12.03 23.76 -9.40
C PHE A 572 -11.87 24.94 -10.35
N ASP A 573 -11.54 26.11 -9.80
CA ASP A 573 -11.71 27.42 -10.46
C ASP A 573 -13.14 27.61 -11.02
N ASP A 574 -13.30 27.70 -12.35
CA ASP A 574 -14.55 27.85 -13.07
C ASP A 574 -15.11 26.53 -13.63
N LEU A 575 -14.57 25.39 -13.19
CA LEU A 575 -14.96 24.06 -13.64
C LEU A 575 -15.70 23.27 -12.56
N ASP A 576 -16.74 22.55 -12.99
CA ASP A 576 -17.39 21.52 -12.19
C ASP A 576 -16.72 20.18 -12.52
N VAL A 577 -15.90 19.64 -11.62
CA VAL A 577 -15.15 18.41 -11.87
C VAL A 577 -15.96 17.22 -11.41
N ILE A 578 -16.15 16.24 -12.30
CA ILE A 578 -16.68 14.92 -11.99
C ILE A 578 -15.58 13.91 -12.34
N CYS A 579 -14.90 13.39 -11.31
CA CYS A 579 -13.78 12.49 -11.48
C CYS A 579 -14.15 11.08 -11.01
N LYS A 580 -13.69 10.07 -11.73
CA LYS A 580 -13.78 8.70 -11.23
C LYS A 580 -13.05 8.60 -9.90
N LEU A 581 -13.73 7.98 -8.94
CA LEU A 581 -13.15 7.61 -7.66
C LEU A 581 -12.08 6.54 -7.92
N LEU A 582 -10.83 6.88 -7.59
CA LEU A 582 -9.65 6.03 -7.82
C LEU A 582 -9.45 5.11 -6.64
#